data_AF-A0A369R9Z9-F1
#
_entry.id   AF-A0A369R9Z9-F1
#
_cell.length_a   1.000
_cell.length_b   1.000
_cell.length_c   1.000
_cell.angle_alpha   90.00
_cell.angle_beta   90.00
_cell.angle_gamma   90.00
#
_symmetry.space_group_name_H-M   'P 1'
#
loop_
_entity.id
_entity.type
_entity.pdbx_description
1 polymer ?
#
loop_
_entity_poly.entity_id
_entity_poly.type
_entity_poly.pdbx_seq_one_letter_code
_entity_poly.pdbx_strand_id
1 'polypeptide(L)'
;MRIAILILCCVFIVSCEKPNQPPEEKQKPEPSPQVTSKIQPQTAQKLEVVREAQVSFPAHKFGPSSRPGLSKSQIRAIVKLGSMTEADFKQTSVDLCKKYESRAASSFLVQFFSDASCLEQWDGTGLLRDSDWPHWLCRVTVETDTSGKLYARTFKLAVDESTGPERTDVLKK
;
A
#
# COMPACT_ATOMS: atom_id res chain seq x y z
N MET A 1 37.82 -36.85 3.85
CA MET A 1 38.89 -36.48 4.82
C MET A 1 38.61 -35.08 5.34
N ARG A 2 38.94 -34.77 6.62
CA ARG A 2 38.84 -33.43 7.27
C ARG A 2 37.38 -32.89 7.28
N ILE A 3 36.57 -32.97 8.34
CA ILE A 3 36.76 -32.85 9.82
C ILE A 3 37.06 -31.40 10.27
N ALA A 4 36.00 -30.79 10.84
CA ALA A 4 35.91 -29.78 11.90
C ALA A 4 36.78 -28.50 11.91
N ILE A 5 36.14 -27.43 12.40
CA ILE A 5 36.61 -26.68 13.57
C ILE A 5 35.36 -26.11 14.29
N LEU A 6 35.25 -26.34 15.61
CA LEU A 6 34.40 -25.54 16.49
C LEU A 6 35.22 -24.36 17.00
N ILE A 7 34.61 -23.19 17.16
CA ILE A 7 35.07 -22.20 18.13
C ILE A 7 33.90 -21.85 19.05
N LEU A 8 34.08 -22.17 20.32
CA LEU A 8 33.17 -21.90 21.43
C LEU A 8 33.80 -20.78 22.27
N CYS A 9 33.11 -19.65 22.44
CA CYS A 9 33.58 -18.55 23.28
C CYS A 9 32.56 -18.28 24.40
N CYS A 10 32.95 -18.58 25.64
CA CYS A 10 32.15 -18.36 26.85
C CYS A 10 32.85 -17.36 27.79
N VAL A 11 32.24 -16.19 28.01
CA VAL A 11 32.54 -15.23 29.11
C VAL A 11 31.20 -14.50 29.40
N PHE A 12 30.64 -14.33 30.60
CA PHE A 12 31.10 -14.16 31.99
C PHE A 12 31.60 -12.74 32.37
N ILE A 13 31.26 -12.15 33.52
CA ILE A 13 30.22 -12.53 34.52
C ILE A 13 28.93 -11.71 34.24
N VAL A 14 28.36 -10.76 35.00
CA VAL A 14 28.55 -10.21 36.36
C VAL A 14 27.16 -9.94 36.96
N SER A 15 26.90 -10.38 38.19
CA SER A 15 25.77 -9.90 39.00
C SER A 15 26.20 -8.71 39.86
N CYS A 16 25.45 -7.62 39.86
CA CYS A 16 25.57 -6.57 40.87
C CYS A 16 24.37 -6.62 41.82
N GLU A 17 24.64 -6.72 43.11
CA GLU A 17 23.61 -6.82 44.15
C GLU A 17 23.09 -5.44 44.59
N LYS A 18 22.04 -5.44 45.41
CA LYS A 18 21.17 -4.31 45.72
C LYS A 18 21.60 -3.58 46.99
N PRO A 19 21.65 -2.24 47.03
CA PRO A 19 21.51 -1.47 48.26
C PRO A 19 20.04 -1.06 48.49
N ASN A 20 19.67 -0.89 49.77
CA ASN A 20 18.31 -0.65 50.24
C ASN A 20 18.20 0.77 50.87
N GLN A 21 17.18 1.56 50.54
CA GLN A 21 16.95 2.88 51.13
C GLN A 21 15.45 3.18 51.38
N PRO A 22 15.12 4.12 52.30
CA PRO A 22 13.89 4.11 53.08
C PRO A 22 12.69 4.87 52.47
N PRO A 23 11.48 4.76 53.06
CA PRO A 23 10.25 5.39 52.55
C PRO A 23 9.90 6.74 53.21
N GLU A 24 10.04 7.83 52.46
CA GLU A 24 9.51 9.18 52.72
C GLU A 24 9.02 9.77 51.37
N GLU A 25 8.01 10.64 51.24
CA GLU A 25 7.05 11.22 52.20
C GLU A 25 5.69 11.41 51.48
N LYS A 26 4.59 11.72 52.20
CA LYS A 26 3.26 11.94 51.61
C LYS A 26 3.07 13.39 51.13
N GLN A 27 3.44 13.71 49.88
CA GLN A 27 2.91 14.90 49.21
C GLN A 27 1.75 14.57 48.26
N LYS A 28 0.59 15.18 48.55
CA LYS A 28 -0.67 15.12 47.79
C LYS A 28 -0.58 16.08 46.61
N PRO A 29 -0.58 15.61 45.34
CA PRO A 29 -0.70 16.51 44.20
C PRO A 29 -2.10 17.13 44.18
N GLU A 30 -2.15 18.46 44.04
CA GLU A 30 -3.40 19.15 43.74
C GLU A 30 -3.79 18.88 42.28
N PRO A 31 -5.07 18.60 41.96
CA PRO A 31 -5.48 18.28 40.59
C PRO A 31 -5.54 19.55 39.74
N SER A 32 -4.39 20.00 39.25
CA SER A 32 -4.30 20.95 38.14
C SER A 32 -5.21 20.47 37.00
N PRO A 33 -6.03 21.36 36.41
CA PRO A 33 -7.01 20.95 35.42
C PRO A 33 -6.30 20.30 34.23
N GLN A 34 -6.56 19.01 34.01
CA GLN A 34 -6.19 18.36 32.77
C GLN A 34 -6.94 19.07 31.65
N VAL A 35 -6.23 19.93 30.91
CA VAL A 35 -6.65 20.33 29.57
C VAL A 35 -6.54 19.07 28.72
N THR A 36 -7.58 18.25 28.77
CA THR A 36 -7.76 17.10 27.91
C THR A 36 -8.04 17.64 26.52
N SER A 37 -6.97 18.11 25.87
CA SER A 37 -6.90 18.34 24.45
C SER A 37 -7.34 17.05 23.79
N LYS A 38 -8.64 17.00 23.45
CA LYS A 38 -9.21 15.94 22.64
C LYS A 38 -8.50 16.06 21.30
N ILE A 39 -7.43 15.29 21.15
CA ILE A 39 -6.91 14.89 19.85
C ILE A 39 -8.07 14.14 19.23
N GLN A 40 -8.95 14.88 18.55
CA GLN A 40 -9.87 14.30 17.60
C GLN A 40 -8.98 13.47 16.68
N PRO A 41 -9.18 12.13 16.59
CA PRO A 41 -8.36 11.32 15.72
C PRO A 41 -8.49 11.94 14.33
N GLN A 42 -7.38 12.45 13.78
CA GLN A 42 -7.40 13.09 12.48
C GLN A 42 -7.96 12.07 11.51
N THR A 43 -9.19 12.27 11.06
CA THR A 43 -9.89 11.33 10.22
C THR A 43 -9.11 11.24 8.92
N ALA A 44 -8.28 10.20 8.80
CA ALA A 44 -7.43 9.98 7.65
C ALA A 44 -8.31 10.11 6.40
N GLN A 45 -7.92 11.01 5.48
CA GLN A 45 -8.77 11.45 4.38
C GLN A 45 -8.91 10.33 3.36
N LYS A 46 -9.76 9.34 3.69
CA LYS A 46 -9.92 8.12 2.94
C LYS A 46 -10.30 8.47 1.51
N LEU A 47 -9.48 8.00 0.58
CA LEU A 47 -9.54 8.33 -0.82
C LEU A 47 -10.95 8.07 -1.39
N GLU A 48 -11.57 9.12 -1.93
CA GLU A 48 -12.90 9.04 -2.54
C GLU A 48 -12.76 8.44 -3.96
N VAL A 49 -13.00 7.13 -4.06
CA VAL A 49 -13.14 6.44 -5.36
C VAL A 49 -14.54 6.76 -5.90
N VAL A 50 -14.59 7.66 -6.88
CA VAL A 50 -15.84 8.19 -7.46
C VAL A 50 -16.54 7.14 -8.34
N ARG A 51 -15.75 6.35 -9.09
CA ARG A 51 -16.19 5.16 -9.83
C ARG A 51 -15.05 4.14 -9.91
N GLU A 52 -15.40 2.86 -10.03
CA GLU A 52 -14.48 1.78 -10.38
C GLU A 52 -15.02 1.03 -11.60
N ALA A 53 -14.14 0.65 -12.53
CA ALA A 53 -14.49 -0.34 -13.56
C ALA A 53 -14.07 -1.73 -13.10
N GLN A 54 -14.89 -2.73 -13.46
CA GLN A 54 -14.80 -4.07 -12.90
C GLN A 54 -13.56 -4.83 -13.41
N VAL A 55 -13.01 -5.68 -12.55
CA VAL A 55 -11.80 -6.47 -12.85
C VAL A 55 -12.00 -7.36 -14.06
N SER A 56 -11.18 -7.15 -15.08
CA SER A 56 -10.85 -8.19 -16.05
C SER A 56 -9.83 -9.14 -15.43
N PHE A 57 -10.30 -10.35 -15.15
CA PHE A 57 -9.43 -11.48 -14.82
C PHE A 57 -8.95 -12.07 -16.15
N PRO A 58 -7.64 -12.35 -16.32
CA PRO A 58 -7.13 -12.89 -17.58
C PRO A 58 -7.78 -14.24 -17.87
N ALA A 59 -8.51 -14.32 -18.99
CA ALA A 59 -9.33 -15.47 -19.38
C ALA A 59 -8.50 -16.68 -19.90
N HIS A 60 -7.45 -17.06 -19.19
CA HIS A 60 -6.58 -18.16 -19.57
C HIS A 60 -7.23 -19.53 -19.32
N LYS A 61 -7.80 -20.10 -20.39
CA LYS A 61 -7.67 -21.53 -20.64
C LYS A 61 -6.18 -21.83 -20.85
N PHE A 62 -5.48 -22.30 -19.82
CA PHE A 62 -4.08 -22.69 -19.95
C PHE A 62 -3.95 -23.95 -20.82
N GLY A 63 -3.16 -23.86 -21.89
CA GLY A 63 -2.59 -25.06 -22.51
C GLY A 63 -1.42 -25.58 -21.66
N PRO A 64 -1.11 -26.88 -21.66
CA PRO A 64 -0.10 -27.46 -20.77
C PRO A 64 1.34 -26.98 -21.02
N SER A 65 1.60 -26.30 -22.14
CA SER A 65 2.87 -25.64 -22.46
C SER A 65 2.97 -24.18 -22.01
N SER A 66 1.85 -23.56 -21.62
CA SER A 66 1.81 -22.16 -21.19
C SER A 66 2.32 -22.03 -19.75
N ARG A 67 3.60 -21.69 -19.58
CA ARG A 67 4.11 -21.20 -18.28
C ARG A 67 3.23 -20.03 -17.82
N PRO A 68 2.81 -19.97 -16.55
CA PRO A 68 2.00 -18.87 -16.04
C PRO A 68 2.85 -17.59 -15.91
N GLY A 69 3.00 -16.88 -17.03
CA GLY A 69 3.28 -15.46 -16.99
C GLY A 69 2.12 -14.80 -16.25
N LEU A 70 2.39 -14.23 -15.07
CA LEU A 70 1.38 -13.68 -14.18
C LEU A 70 0.77 -12.41 -14.78
N SER A 71 -0.19 -12.59 -15.67
CA SER A 71 -1.09 -11.53 -16.15
C SER A 71 -1.85 -10.99 -14.94
N LYS A 72 -1.44 -9.80 -14.49
CA LYS A 72 -2.04 -9.14 -13.33
C LYS A 72 -3.52 -8.89 -13.60
N SER A 73 -4.38 -9.11 -12.62
CA SER A 73 -5.78 -8.70 -12.73
C SER A 73 -5.86 -7.17 -12.66
N GLN A 74 -6.62 -6.56 -13.57
CA GLN A 74 -6.57 -5.10 -13.78
C GLN A 74 -7.73 -4.40 -13.06
N ILE A 75 -7.48 -3.20 -12.52
CA ILE A 75 -8.51 -2.29 -11.98
C ILE A 75 -8.25 -0.89 -12.51
N ARG A 76 -9.27 -0.25 -13.10
CA ARG A 76 -9.28 1.20 -13.32
C ARG A 76 -10.20 1.88 -12.30
N ALA A 77 -9.69 2.89 -11.60
CA ALA A 77 -10.42 3.64 -10.58
C ALA A 77 -10.36 5.15 -10.84
N ILE A 78 -11.50 5.84 -10.67
CA ILE A 78 -11.64 7.28 -10.86
C ILE A 78 -11.60 7.97 -9.51
N VAL A 79 -10.75 9.00 -9.41
CA VAL A 79 -10.47 9.68 -8.15
C VAL A 79 -10.48 11.19 -8.34
N LYS A 80 -11.02 11.89 -7.36
CA LYS A 80 -11.08 13.35 -7.38
C LYS A 80 -9.71 13.94 -7.10
N LEU A 81 -9.25 14.87 -7.94
CA LEU A 81 -7.94 15.51 -7.74
C LEU A 81 -7.92 16.38 -6.47
N GLY A 82 -6.83 16.26 -5.72
CA GLY A 82 -6.52 17.11 -4.55
C GLY A 82 -6.64 16.40 -3.19
N SER A 83 -5.56 16.44 -2.42
CA SER A 83 -5.43 15.97 -1.01
C SER A 83 -5.02 14.51 -0.75
N MET A 84 -4.62 13.73 -1.76
CA MET A 84 -4.13 12.34 -1.54
C MET A 84 -2.61 12.23 -1.49
N THR A 85 -2.11 11.36 -0.61
CA THR A 85 -0.70 10.96 -0.53
C THR A 85 -0.46 9.63 -1.25
N GLU A 86 0.81 9.27 -1.48
CA GLU A 86 1.20 7.93 -1.97
C GLU A 86 0.65 6.82 -1.06
N ALA A 87 0.59 7.04 0.26
CA ALA A 87 0.06 6.08 1.21
C ALA A 87 -1.45 5.83 0.98
N ASP A 88 -2.22 6.88 0.69
CA ASP A 88 -3.66 6.76 0.40
C ASP A 88 -3.91 5.98 -0.90
N PHE A 89 -3.13 6.24 -1.95
CA PHE A 89 -3.19 5.46 -3.19
C PHE A 89 -2.82 3.99 -2.98
N LYS A 90 -1.74 3.71 -2.22
CA LYS A 90 -1.32 2.33 -1.88
C LYS A 90 -2.39 1.59 -1.07
N GLN A 91 -2.90 2.21 0.00
CA GLN A 91 -3.93 1.63 0.86
C GLN A 91 -5.23 1.37 0.10
N THR A 92 -5.68 2.35 -0.68
CA THR A 92 -6.91 2.23 -1.49
C THR A 92 -6.78 1.14 -2.55
N SER A 93 -5.60 0.97 -3.15
CA SER A 93 -5.35 -0.14 -4.07
C SER A 93 -5.52 -1.50 -3.39
N VAL A 94 -4.97 -1.67 -2.18
CA VAL A 94 -5.15 -2.89 -1.39
C VAL A 94 -6.63 -3.12 -1.04
N ASP A 95 -7.36 -2.07 -0.64
CA ASP A 95 -8.78 -2.18 -0.28
C ASP A 95 -9.70 -2.42 -1.49
N LEU A 96 -9.33 -1.94 -2.69
CA LEU A 96 -9.96 -2.32 -3.95
C LEU A 96 -9.71 -3.80 -4.28
N CYS A 97 -8.48 -4.29 -4.12
CA CYS A 97 -8.11 -5.68 -4.38
C CYS A 97 -8.76 -6.69 -3.41
N LYS A 98 -9.02 -6.31 -2.15
CA LYS A 98 -9.74 -7.16 -1.17
C LYS A 98 -11.11 -7.64 -1.65
N LYS A 99 -11.81 -6.85 -2.46
CA LYS A 99 -13.09 -7.24 -3.11
C LYS A 99 -12.96 -8.49 -3.99
N TYR A 100 -11.73 -8.85 -4.37
CA TYR A 100 -11.38 -9.88 -5.34
C TYR A 100 -10.40 -10.91 -4.79
N GLU A 101 -10.08 -10.86 -3.49
CA GLU A 101 -9.09 -11.72 -2.80
C GLU A 101 -9.43 -13.23 -2.92
N SER A 102 -10.72 -13.57 -3.00
CA SER A 102 -11.21 -14.93 -3.24
C SER A 102 -11.05 -15.46 -4.68
N ARG A 103 -10.58 -14.63 -5.63
CA ARG A 103 -10.59 -14.93 -7.08
C ARG A 103 -9.19 -15.20 -7.66
N ALA A 104 -8.37 -15.98 -6.94
CA ALA A 104 -7.13 -16.62 -7.42
C ALA A 104 -6.00 -15.73 -7.97
N ALA A 105 -6.18 -14.41 -8.06
CA ALA A 105 -5.18 -13.48 -8.60
C ALA A 105 -4.14 -13.11 -7.52
N SER A 106 -2.93 -13.67 -7.62
CA SER A 106 -1.81 -13.35 -6.74
C SER A 106 -1.17 -11.97 -6.98
N SER A 107 -1.58 -11.28 -8.06
CA SER A 107 -1.14 -9.92 -8.37
C SER A 107 -2.21 -9.14 -9.14
N PHE A 108 -2.35 -7.87 -8.76
CA PHE A 108 -3.22 -6.90 -9.39
C PHE A 108 -2.41 -5.67 -9.85
N LEU A 109 -2.91 -5.00 -10.88
CA LEU A 109 -2.47 -3.67 -11.27
C LEU A 109 -3.66 -2.72 -11.19
N VAL A 110 -3.56 -1.73 -10.31
CA VAL A 110 -4.55 -0.67 -10.12
C VAL A 110 -4.05 0.59 -10.81
N GLN A 111 -4.84 1.16 -11.71
CA GLN A 111 -4.55 2.41 -12.41
C GLN A 111 -5.58 3.46 -11.98
N PHE A 112 -5.10 4.66 -11.62
CA PHE A 112 -5.95 5.76 -11.17
C PHE A 112 -6.02 6.88 -12.20
N PHE A 113 -7.22 7.41 -12.41
CA PHE A 113 -7.53 8.45 -13.39
C PHE A 113 -8.37 9.57 -12.78
N SER A 114 -8.30 10.78 -13.35
CA SER A 114 -9.12 11.93 -12.93
C SER A 114 -10.50 11.99 -13.58
N ASP A 115 -10.72 11.29 -14.70
CA ASP A 115 -11.93 11.44 -15.52
C ASP A 115 -12.64 10.10 -15.79
N ALA A 116 -13.98 10.12 -15.76
CA ALA A 116 -14.81 8.92 -15.90
C ALA A 116 -14.76 8.28 -17.30
N SER A 117 -14.43 9.03 -18.34
CA SER A 117 -14.22 8.53 -19.71
C SER A 117 -13.13 7.46 -19.80
N CYS A 118 -12.17 7.45 -18.86
CA CYS A 118 -11.15 6.41 -18.74
C CYS A 118 -11.70 5.04 -18.30
N LEU A 119 -12.96 4.95 -17.89
CA LEU A 119 -13.67 3.68 -17.70
C LEU A 119 -14.50 3.28 -18.93
N GLU A 120 -14.88 4.23 -19.78
CA GLU A 120 -15.76 4.01 -20.92
C GLU A 120 -14.99 3.30 -22.05
N GLN A 121 -15.58 2.24 -22.60
CA GLN A 121 -14.97 1.37 -23.62
C GLN A 121 -13.63 0.75 -23.19
N TRP A 122 -13.36 0.62 -21.89
CA TRP A 122 -12.18 -0.09 -21.41
C TRP A 122 -12.32 -1.59 -21.66
N ASP A 123 -11.32 -2.18 -22.32
CA ASP A 123 -11.26 -3.60 -22.71
C ASP A 123 -10.81 -4.55 -21.57
N GLY A 124 -10.50 -3.99 -20.40
CA GLY A 124 -9.98 -4.74 -19.26
C GLY A 124 -8.46 -4.94 -19.27
N THR A 125 -7.72 -4.43 -20.26
CA THR A 125 -6.25 -4.56 -20.31
C THR A 125 -5.56 -3.50 -19.43
N GLY A 126 -4.30 -3.76 -19.07
CA GLY A 126 -3.46 -2.78 -18.38
C GLY A 126 -2.81 -1.75 -19.31
N LEU A 127 -3.22 -1.70 -20.57
CA LEU A 127 -2.75 -0.72 -21.56
C LEU A 127 -3.46 0.62 -21.33
N LEU A 128 -2.83 1.68 -21.79
CA LEU A 128 -3.41 3.02 -21.88
C LEU A 128 -3.69 3.32 -23.35
N ARG A 129 -4.87 3.88 -23.63
CA ARG A 129 -5.20 4.49 -24.93
C ARG A 129 -4.68 5.92 -24.92
N ASP A 130 -4.45 6.50 -26.10
CA ASP A 130 -4.02 7.89 -26.28
C ASP A 130 -4.94 8.87 -25.53
N SER A 131 -6.25 8.60 -25.49
CA SER A 131 -7.25 9.37 -24.74
C SER A 131 -7.21 9.21 -23.22
N ASP A 132 -6.55 8.17 -22.70
CA ASP A 132 -6.44 7.93 -21.24
C ASP A 132 -5.29 8.73 -20.61
N TRP A 133 -4.24 9.07 -21.38
CA TRP A 133 -3.01 9.69 -20.86
C TRP A 133 -3.20 11.06 -20.17
N PRO A 134 -3.96 12.02 -20.71
CA PRO A 134 -4.16 13.33 -20.05
C PRO A 134 -4.82 13.21 -18.66
N HIS A 135 -5.52 12.10 -18.43
CA HIS A 135 -6.28 11.82 -17.22
C HIS A 135 -5.59 10.78 -16.32
N TRP A 136 -4.55 10.10 -16.78
CA TRP A 136 -3.81 9.12 -15.99
C TRP A 136 -2.98 9.81 -14.91
N LEU A 137 -3.03 9.27 -13.69
CA LEU A 137 -2.46 9.89 -12.50
C LEU A 137 -1.33 9.07 -11.89
N CYS A 138 -1.58 7.78 -11.67
CA CYS A 138 -0.59 6.84 -11.12
C CYS A 138 -1.02 5.37 -11.34
N ARG A 139 -0.13 4.44 -10.99
CA ARG A 139 -0.43 3.01 -10.91
C ARG A 139 0.19 2.36 -9.69
N VAL A 140 -0.51 1.36 -9.15
CA VAL A 140 -0.06 0.54 -8.03
C VAL A 140 -0.09 -0.94 -8.40
N THR A 141 1.00 -1.66 -8.14
CA THR A 141 0.96 -3.13 -8.09
C THR A 141 0.55 -3.53 -6.67
N VAL A 142 -0.49 -4.35 -6.56
CA VAL A 142 -0.81 -5.09 -5.33
C VAL A 142 -0.43 -6.55 -5.56
N GLU A 143 0.20 -7.18 -4.58
CA GLU A 143 0.56 -8.61 -4.61
C GLU A 143 0.18 -9.28 -3.29
N THR A 144 0.05 -10.60 -3.31
CA THR A 144 -0.16 -11.41 -2.10
C THR A 144 1.17 -11.82 -1.49
N ASP A 145 1.34 -11.67 -0.17
CA ASP A 145 2.52 -12.12 0.55
C ASP A 145 2.48 -13.63 0.88
N THR A 146 3.57 -14.15 1.46
CA THR A 146 3.67 -15.57 1.86
C THR A 146 2.74 -15.98 3.01
N SER A 147 2.09 -15.02 3.67
CA SER A 147 1.03 -15.25 4.67
C SER A 147 -0.39 -15.16 4.09
N GLY A 148 -0.52 -14.95 2.78
CA GLY A 148 -1.80 -14.83 2.08
C GLY A 148 -2.40 -13.43 2.07
N LYS A 149 -1.67 -12.38 2.50
CA LYS A 149 -2.21 -11.02 2.65
C LYS A 149 -1.86 -10.13 1.46
N LEU A 150 -2.81 -9.31 1.03
CA LEU A 150 -2.59 -8.29 -0.01
C LEU A 150 -1.77 -7.09 0.51
N TYR A 151 -0.73 -6.71 -0.22
CA TYR A 151 0.12 -5.54 0.06
C TYR A 151 0.47 -4.78 -1.23
N ALA A 152 0.66 -3.45 -1.12
CA ALA A 152 1.06 -2.62 -2.26
C ALA A 152 2.58 -2.68 -2.47
N ARG A 153 3.02 -3.39 -3.53
CA ARG A 153 4.44 -3.63 -3.83
C ARG A 153 5.13 -2.48 -4.55
N THR A 154 4.45 -1.82 -5.49
CA THR A 154 5.03 -0.70 -6.27
C THR A 154 4.01 0.42 -6.42
N PHE A 155 4.42 1.66 -6.20
CA PHE A 155 3.71 2.86 -6.68
C PHE A 155 4.56 3.49 -7.79
N LYS A 156 3.91 4.04 -8.83
CA LYS A 156 4.54 4.89 -9.84
C LYS A 156 3.54 5.97 -10.28
N LEU A 157 3.99 7.21 -10.39
CA LEU A 157 3.19 8.27 -10.99
C LEU A 157 3.01 8.04 -12.50
N ALA A 158 2.04 8.74 -13.07
CA ALA A 158 1.99 8.97 -14.51
C ALA A 158 3.14 9.92 -14.92
N VAL A 159 3.61 9.78 -16.15
CA VAL A 159 4.48 10.75 -16.81
C VAL A 159 3.59 11.64 -17.66
N ASP A 160 3.83 12.95 -17.64
CA ASP A 160 3.20 13.87 -18.59
C ASP A 160 3.95 13.77 -19.93
N GLU A 161 3.29 13.25 -20.96
CA GLU A 161 3.88 13.09 -22.31
C GLU A 161 4.25 14.42 -22.96
N SER A 162 3.64 15.54 -22.55
CA SER A 162 3.89 16.86 -23.12
C SER A 162 5.12 17.56 -22.54
N THR A 163 5.55 17.19 -21.33
CA THR A 163 6.69 17.82 -20.64
C THR A 163 7.83 16.85 -20.28
N GLY A 164 7.54 15.59 -19.97
CA GLY A 164 8.51 14.53 -19.63
C GLY A 164 8.68 14.16 -18.15
N PRO A 165 8.47 15.05 -17.15
CA PRO A 165 8.44 14.70 -15.73
C PRO A 165 7.26 13.82 -15.28
N GLU A 166 7.39 13.30 -14.06
CA GLU A 166 6.29 12.65 -13.35
C GLU A 166 5.26 13.67 -12.82
N ARG A 167 3.98 13.28 -12.86
CA ARG A 167 2.81 14.04 -12.41
C ARG A 167 2.71 14.18 -10.89
N THR A 168 3.66 14.92 -10.32
CA THR A 168 3.72 15.25 -8.88
C THR A 168 2.64 16.25 -8.44
N ASP A 169 1.93 16.88 -9.38
CA ASP A 169 0.71 17.70 -9.18
C ASP A 169 -0.44 16.92 -8.52
N VAL A 170 -0.47 15.60 -8.73
CA VAL A 170 -1.48 14.68 -8.19
C VAL A 170 -1.32 14.48 -6.68
N LEU A 171 -0.10 14.58 -6.16
CA LEU A 171 0.20 14.32 -4.75
C LEU A 171 0.04 15.56 -3.88
N LYS A 172 -0.54 15.36 -2.70
CA LYS A 172 -0.51 16.35 -1.62
C LYS A 172 0.95 16.51 -1.15
N LYS A 173 1.44 17.76 -1.17
CA LYS A 173 2.71 18.18 -0.55
C LYS A 173 2.56 18.32 0.96
#